data_AF-A0A813BBW0-F1
#
_entry.id   AF-A0A813BBW0-F1
#
_cell.length_a   1.000
_cell.length_b   1.000
_cell.length_c   1.000
_cell.angle_alpha   90.00
_cell.angle_beta   90.00
_cell.angle_gamma   90.00
#
_symmetry.space_group_name_H-M   'P 1'
#
loop_
_entity.id
_entity.type
_entity.pdbx_description
1 polymer ?
#
loop_
_entity_poly.entity_id
_entity_poly.type
_entity_poly.pdbx_seq_one_letter_code
_entity_poly.pdbx_strand_id
1 'polypeptide(L)'
;MSVVEAAKKKMELTIATDLAPALQQIAADQKAIREKQEAMSEKQEAIREKQEAMSEKQEAMSEKQEAMSEKQDAIANDSQMAVRVMLTPKLGTTHVRDSSFRQLVYQHQADYVAKNGCIVLSQKFPETAKSMGFGPTIADHILPPNETAMFHELKMVRDDPQNGLPLLDHIEKLYGRGLISFMPVSSQGPRMQLQMLVAQSIQDEYLQCDVRSKPPSWVQVHHLEAIPWQTYPSCVMLGALHGFCFYVNKIFLRSLFLRANAVHKISPDLPDPSATPEKFEECPSLKAKLGAFFASQEEGAQSIDPPDPERDSSNAS
;
A
#
# COMPACT_ATOMS: atom_id res chain seq x y z
N MET A 1 -92.94 -59.37 -6.55
CA MET A 1 -91.47 -59.25 -6.61
C MET A 1 -90.89 -60.66 -6.67
N SER A 2 -90.06 -60.94 -7.67
CA SER A 2 -89.39 -62.26 -7.75
C SER A 2 -88.26 -62.33 -6.72
N VAL A 3 -87.85 -63.54 -6.33
CA VAL A 3 -86.72 -63.77 -5.41
C VAL A 3 -85.43 -63.06 -5.89
N VAL A 4 -85.28 -62.90 -7.21
CA VAL A 4 -84.17 -62.20 -7.86
C VAL A 4 -84.18 -60.70 -7.55
N GLU A 5 -85.35 -60.07 -7.52
CA GLU A 5 -85.50 -58.64 -7.20
C GLU A 5 -85.12 -58.35 -5.74
N ALA A 6 -85.52 -59.23 -4.81
CA ALA A 6 -85.18 -59.11 -3.39
C ALA A 6 -83.68 -59.32 -3.14
N ALA A 7 -83.06 -60.29 -3.82
CA ALA A 7 -81.62 -60.52 -3.76
C ALA A 7 -80.82 -59.33 -4.31
N LYS A 8 -81.26 -58.75 -5.44
CA LYS A 8 -80.66 -57.55 -6.03
C LYS A 8 -80.72 -56.37 -5.06
N LYS A 9 -81.89 -56.10 -4.46
CA LYS A 9 -82.08 -54.99 -3.51
C LYS A 9 -81.26 -55.17 -2.23
N LYS A 10 -81.12 -56.41 -1.75
CA LYS A 10 -80.27 -56.74 -0.60
C LYS A 10 -78.79 -56.54 -0.91
N MET A 11 -78.34 -56.92 -2.12
CA MET A 11 -76.97 -56.69 -2.58
C MET A 11 -76.65 -55.20 -2.78
N GLU A 12 -77.55 -54.43 -3.39
CA GLU A 12 -77.43 -52.98 -3.51
C GLU A 12 -77.37 -52.30 -2.13
N LEU A 13 -78.17 -52.78 -1.16
CA LEU A 13 -78.12 -52.29 0.21
C LEU A 13 -76.77 -52.60 0.87
N THR A 14 -76.24 -53.82 0.75
CA THR A 14 -74.90 -54.17 1.28
C THR A 14 -73.79 -53.35 0.63
N ILE A 15 -73.86 -53.10 -0.68
CA ILE A 15 -72.89 -52.25 -1.40
C ILE A 15 -72.96 -50.80 -0.90
N ALA A 16 -74.17 -50.26 -0.71
CA ALA A 16 -74.39 -48.89 -0.26
C ALA A 16 -74.03 -48.67 1.22
N THR A 17 -74.27 -49.67 2.08
CA THR A 17 -74.14 -49.51 3.54
C THR A 17 -72.74 -49.88 4.04
N ASP A 18 -72.11 -50.90 3.46
CA ASP A 18 -70.86 -51.45 3.99
C ASP A 18 -69.64 -51.12 3.12
N LEU A 19 -69.78 -51.16 1.79
CA LEU A 19 -68.66 -50.96 0.85
C LEU A 19 -68.41 -49.48 0.50
N ALA A 20 -69.47 -48.69 0.33
CA ALA A 20 -69.32 -47.27 -0.02
C ALA A 20 -68.53 -46.44 1.02
N PRO A 21 -68.74 -46.60 2.35
CA PRO A 21 -67.95 -45.89 3.35
C PRO A 21 -66.48 -46.33 3.37
N ALA A 22 -66.22 -47.64 3.17
CA ALA A 22 -64.86 -48.19 3.13
C ALA A 22 -64.07 -47.63 1.94
N LEU A 23 -64.69 -47.51 0.76
CA LEU A 23 -64.06 -46.91 -0.42
C LEU A 23 -63.79 -45.41 -0.23
N GLN A 24 -64.70 -44.68 0.44
CA GLN A 24 -64.45 -43.28 0.80
C GLN A 24 -63.28 -43.12 1.78
N GLN A 25 -63.18 -44.01 2.78
CA GLN A 25 -62.07 -43.99 3.73
C GLN A 25 -60.73 -44.28 3.04
N ILE A 26 -60.69 -45.29 2.16
CA ILE A 26 -59.47 -45.60 1.37
C ILE A 26 -59.05 -44.40 0.50
N ALA A 27 -60.01 -43.71 -0.12
CA ALA A 27 -59.71 -42.52 -0.91
C ALA A 27 -59.16 -41.36 -0.05
N ALA A 28 -59.71 -41.17 1.16
CA ALA A 28 -59.22 -40.17 2.11
C ALA A 28 -57.81 -40.51 2.60
N ASP A 29 -57.53 -41.77 2.93
CA ASP A 29 -56.22 -42.25 3.36
C ASP A 29 -55.18 -42.11 2.25
N GLN A 30 -55.53 -42.44 1.00
CA GLN A 30 -54.66 -42.23 -0.16
C GLN A 30 -54.32 -40.76 -0.36
N LYS A 31 -55.30 -39.86 -0.17
CA LYS A 31 -55.05 -38.41 -0.25
C LYS A 31 -54.10 -37.96 0.85
N ALA A 32 -54.32 -38.38 2.10
CA ALA A 32 -53.47 -38.05 3.22
C ALA A 32 -52.02 -38.59 3.06
N ILE A 33 -51.86 -39.77 2.44
CA ILE A 33 -50.54 -40.33 2.10
C ILE A 33 -49.84 -39.47 1.05
N ARG A 34 -50.54 -39.03 -0.01
CA ARG A 34 -49.96 -38.14 -1.03
C ARG A 34 -49.52 -36.80 -0.44
N GLU A 35 -50.37 -36.17 0.36
CA GLU A 35 -50.04 -34.90 1.03
C GLU A 35 -48.80 -35.05 1.93
N LYS A 36 -48.66 -36.18 2.64
CA LYS A 36 -47.45 -36.47 3.43
C LYS A 36 -46.20 -36.69 2.58
N GLN A 37 -46.33 -37.32 1.41
CA GLN A 37 -45.22 -37.52 0.49
C GLN A 37 -44.75 -36.20 -0.13
N GLU A 38 -45.69 -35.35 -0.53
CA GLU A 38 -45.40 -33.99 -1.04
C GLU A 38 -44.67 -33.16 0.02
N ALA A 39 -45.20 -33.10 1.25
CA ALA A 39 -44.56 -32.39 2.36
C ALA A 39 -43.16 -32.94 2.73
N MET A 40 -42.92 -34.23 2.53
CA MET A 40 -41.59 -34.83 2.73
C MET A 40 -40.63 -34.44 1.60
N SER A 41 -41.12 -34.40 0.36
CA SER A 41 -40.34 -33.97 -0.81
C SER A 41 -39.90 -32.52 -0.67
N GLU A 42 -40.82 -31.61 -0.30
CA GLU A 42 -40.51 -30.19 -0.05
C GLU A 42 -39.46 -30.02 1.06
N LYS A 43 -39.55 -30.81 2.14
CA LYS A 43 -38.54 -30.78 3.20
C LYS A 43 -37.17 -31.25 2.71
N GLN A 44 -37.11 -32.26 1.86
CA GLN A 44 -35.84 -32.73 1.30
C GLN A 44 -35.20 -31.68 0.38
N GLU A 45 -36.02 -31.01 -0.43
CA GLU A 45 -35.57 -29.93 -1.31
C GLU A 45 -35.03 -28.75 -0.50
N ALA A 46 -35.75 -28.30 0.53
CA ALA A 46 -35.28 -27.24 1.43
C ALA A 46 -33.99 -27.60 2.19
N ILE A 47 -33.75 -28.89 2.50
CA ILE A 47 -32.49 -29.36 3.09
C ILE A 47 -31.36 -29.29 2.07
N ARG A 48 -31.59 -29.68 0.81
CA ARG A 48 -30.59 -29.60 -0.26
C ARG A 48 -30.18 -28.17 -0.54
N GLU A 49 -31.14 -27.25 -0.67
CA GLU A 49 -30.85 -25.82 -0.85
C GLU A 49 -30.00 -25.26 0.30
N LYS A 50 -30.29 -25.66 1.55
CA LYS A 50 -29.47 -25.26 2.70
C LYS A 50 -28.05 -25.83 2.66
N GLN A 51 -27.86 -27.05 2.14
CA GLN A 51 -26.54 -27.65 1.99
C GLN A 51 -25.74 -26.95 0.89
N GLU A 52 -26.37 -26.63 -0.24
CA GLU A 52 -25.75 -25.86 -1.32
C GLU A 52 -25.30 -24.48 -0.84
N ALA A 53 -26.19 -23.74 -0.17
CA ALA A 53 -25.86 -22.43 0.40
C ALA A 53 -24.72 -22.48 1.44
N MET A 54 -24.61 -23.58 2.20
CA MET A 54 -23.50 -23.78 3.14
C MET A 54 -22.18 -24.04 2.40
N SER A 55 -22.23 -24.83 1.32
CA SER A 55 -21.08 -25.12 0.46
C SER A 55 -20.53 -23.86 -0.18
N GLU A 56 -21.39 -23.03 -0.78
CA GLU A 56 -21.00 -21.75 -1.38
C GLU A 56 -20.35 -20.80 -0.36
N LYS A 57 -20.90 -20.75 0.85
CA LYS A 57 -20.32 -19.94 1.94
C LYS A 57 -18.94 -20.45 2.36
N GLN A 58 -18.71 -21.75 2.31
CA GLN A 58 -17.42 -22.35 2.66
C GLN A 58 -16.37 -22.09 1.56
N GLU A 59 -16.75 -22.18 0.29
CA GLU A 59 -15.89 -21.80 -0.84
C GLU A 59 -15.48 -20.33 -0.76
N ALA A 60 -16.43 -19.42 -0.54
CA ALA A 60 -16.14 -17.99 -0.39
C ALA A 60 -15.21 -17.68 0.80
N MET A 61 -15.30 -18.47 1.89
CA MET A 61 -14.38 -18.36 3.02
C MET A 61 -12.97 -18.85 2.66
N SER A 62 -12.87 -19.96 1.94
CA SER A 62 -11.59 -20.51 1.46
C SER A 62 -10.87 -19.54 0.53
N GLU A 63 -11.58 -18.94 -0.43
CA GLU A 63 -11.03 -17.92 -1.33
C GLU A 63 -10.53 -16.69 -0.56
N LYS A 64 -11.28 -16.24 0.46
CA LYS A 64 -10.82 -15.16 1.35
C LYS A 64 -9.54 -15.53 2.10
N GLN A 65 -9.41 -16.79 2.54
CA GLN A 65 -8.24 -17.26 3.29
C GLN A 65 -7.01 -17.37 2.39
N GLU A 66 -7.14 -17.92 1.18
CA GLU A 66 -6.05 -17.94 0.19
C GLU A 66 -5.59 -16.52 -0.16
N ALA A 67 -6.53 -15.63 -0.44
CA ALA A 67 -6.23 -14.22 -0.70
C ALA A 67 -5.54 -13.54 0.50
N MET A 68 -5.80 -13.96 1.74
CA MET A 68 -5.10 -13.46 2.93
C MET A 68 -3.67 -14.01 3.04
N SER A 69 -3.47 -15.30 2.74
CA SER A 69 -2.15 -15.94 2.77
C SER A 69 -1.21 -15.32 1.72
N GLU A 70 -1.67 -15.16 0.48
CA GLU A 70 -0.88 -14.52 -0.59
C GLU A 70 -0.48 -13.08 -0.22
N LYS A 71 -1.32 -12.37 0.53
CA LYS A 71 -1.02 -11.02 1.03
C LYS A 71 0.06 -11.02 2.11
N GLN A 72 0.01 -11.96 3.05
CA GLN A 72 1.04 -12.07 4.10
C GLN A 72 2.41 -12.34 3.49
N ASP A 73 2.47 -13.23 2.49
CA ASP A 73 3.71 -13.51 1.76
C ASP A 73 4.23 -12.28 1.02
N ALA A 74 3.35 -11.48 0.41
CA ALA A 74 3.73 -10.24 -0.25
C ALA A 74 4.28 -9.18 0.73
N ILE A 75 3.70 -9.05 1.92
CA ILE A 75 4.19 -8.13 2.97
C ILE A 75 5.53 -8.58 3.53
N ALA A 76 5.67 -9.88 3.79
CA ALA A 76 6.93 -10.46 4.23
C ALA A 76 8.02 -10.20 3.18
N ASN A 77 7.68 -10.32 1.90
CA ASN A 77 8.59 -10.03 0.80
C ASN A 77 8.93 -8.53 0.70
N ASP A 78 7.95 -7.61 0.71
CA ASP A 78 8.22 -6.16 0.67
C ASP A 78 9.04 -5.70 1.91
N SER A 79 8.78 -6.29 3.08
CA SER A 79 9.56 -6.04 4.31
C SER A 79 10.98 -6.59 4.19
N GLN A 80 11.16 -7.76 3.59
CA GLN A 80 12.46 -8.35 3.29
C GLN A 80 13.22 -7.49 2.26
N MET A 81 12.53 -6.93 1.27
CA MET A 81 13.12 -6.00 0.29
C MET A 81 13.54 -4.68 0.94
N ALA A 82 12.72 -4.11 1.82
CA ALA A 82 13.10 -2.93 2.59
C ALA A 82 14.32 -3.21 3.48
N VAL A 83 14.36 -4.38 4.13
CA VAL A 83 15.53 -4.81 4.91
C VAL A 83 16.75 -5.01 4.01
N ARG A 84 16.61 -5.56 2.79
CA ARG A 84 17.70 -5.64 1.81
C ARG A 84 18.22 -4.26 1.41
N VAL A 85 17.33 -3.30 1.13
CA VAL A 85 17.68 -1.89 0.87
C VAL A 85 18.52 -1.34 2.03
N MET A 86 18.12 -1.60 3.28
CA MET A 86 18.84 -1.14 4.48
C MET A 86 20.18 -1.84 4.71
N LEU A 87 20.25 -3.15 4.44
CA LEU A 87 21.43 -3.98 4.69
C LEU A 87 22.52 -3.81 3.64
N THR A 88 22.31 -3.01 2.60
CA THR A 88 23.41 -2.59 1.72
C THR A 88 24.40 -1.76 2.56
N PRO A 89 25.57 -2.33 2.96
CA PRO A 89 26.38 -1.81 4.10
C PRO A 89 27.00 -0.44 3.84
N LYS A 90 26.88 0.01 2.60
CA LYS A 90 26.94 1.39 2.18
C LYS A 90 25.82 1.49 1.15
N LEU A 91 24.82 2.34 1.37
CA LEU A 91 24.34 3.15 0.27
C LEU A 91 25.53 4.01 -0.16
N GLY A 92 26.49 3.35 -0.82
CA GLY A 92 27.58 4.02 -1.47
C GLY A 92 26.88 4.95 -2.40
N THR A 93 27.04 6.25 -2.16
CA THR A 93 26.72 7.31 -3.10
C THR A 93 26.90 6.74 -4.48
N THR A 94 25.87 6.70 -5.32
CA THR A 94 25.97 6.09 -6.65
C THR A 94 26.76 7.04 -7.54
N HIS A 95 27.99 7.35 -7.13
CA HIS A 95 29.03 8.05 -7.87
C HIS A 95 29.50 7.24 -9.07
N VAL A 96 28.74 6.22 -9.52
CA VAL A 96 28.85 5.80 -10.90
C VAL A 96 28.54 7.07 -11.68
N ARG A 97 29.61 7.70 -12.15
CA ARG A 97 29.60 8.83 -13.08
C ARG A 97 29.10 8.32 -14.42
N ASP A 98 28.00 7.59 -14.42
CA ASP A 98 27.28 7.30 -15.63
C ASP A 98 26.66 8.62 -16.06
N SER A 99 27.43 9.32 -16.88
CA SER A 99 27.02 10.57 -17.48
C SER A 99 25.71 10.40 -18.24
N SER A 100 25.40 9.18 -18.73
CA SER A 100 24.17 8.92 -19.46
C SER A 100 22.95 8.94 -18.54
N PHE A 101 22.91 8.14 -17.46
CA PHE A 101 21.81 8.17 -16.49
C PHE A 101 21.61 9.55 -15.90
N ARG A 102 22.71 10.20 -15.48
CA ARG A 102 22.66 11.56 -14.95
C ARG A 102 21.98 12.52 -15.93
N GLN A 103 22.35 12.46 -17.21
CA GLN A 103 21.77 13.32 -18.23
C GLN A 103 20.29 13.02 -18.48
N LEU A 104 19.88 11.74 -18.44
CA LEU A 104 18.48 11.35 -18.52
C LEU A 104 17.67 11.92 -17.36
N VAL A 105 18.18 11.88 -16.13
CA VAL A 105 17.49 12.43 -14.95
C VAL A 105 17.32 13.95 -15.08
N TYR A 106 18.33 14.70 -15.51
CA TYR A 106 18.15 16.15 -15.75
C TYR A 106 17.17 16.44 -16.88
N GLN A 107 17.22 15.66 -17.96
CA GLN A 107 16.29 15.85 -19.07
C GLN A 107 14.85 15.58 -18.62
N HIS A 108 14.66 14.53 -17.81
CA HIS A 108 13.36 14.21 -17.20
C HIS A 108 12.90 15.29 -16.22
N GLN A 109 13.80 15.95 -15.49
CA GLN A 109 13.47 17.00 -14.51
C GLN A 109 13.64 18.43 -15.03
N ALA A 110 13.77 18.62 -16.33
CA ALA A 110 14.15 19.90 -16.95
C ALA A 110 13.15 21.05 -16.68
N ASP A 111 11.89 20.73 -16.36
CA ASP A 111 10.87 21.72 -16.01
C ASP A 111 11.14 22.42 -14.66
N TYR A 112 11.90 21.79 -13.77
CA TYR A 112 12.09 22.25 -12.38
C TYR A 112 13.53 22.59 -12.02
N VAL A 113 14.48 22.12 -12.83
CA VAL A 113 15.90 22.29 -12.52
C VAL A 113 16.65 22.76 -13.76
N ALA A 114 17.41 23.85 -13.59
CA ALA A 114 18.39 24.25 -14.58
C ALA A 114 19.45 23.14 -14.74
N LYS A 115 20.15 23.12 -15.88
CA LYS A 115 21.20 22.13 -16.16
C LYS A 115 22.19 22.07 -15.01
N ASN A 116 22.36 20.88 -14.40
CA ASN A 116 23.21 20.63 -13.24
C ASN A 116 22.79 21.30 -11.91
N GLY A 117 21.52 21.70 -11.75
CA GLY A 117 21.01 22.24 -10.48
C GLY A 117 20.51 21.16 -9.49
N CYS A 118 20.35 21.54 -8.23
CA CYS A 118 19.70 20.71 -7.21
C CYS A 118 18.21 20.99 -7.23
N ILE A 119 17.36 19.98 -7.43
CA ILE A 119 15.92 20.17 -7.56
C ILE A 119 15.28 20.84 -6.34
N VAL A 120 15.78 20.53 -5.13
CA VAL A 120 15.32 21.09 -3.87
C VAL A 120 15.75 22.56 -3.74
N LEU A 121 17.05 22.83 -3.88
CA LEU A 121 17.60 24.17 -3.67
C LEU A 121 17.21 25.14 -4.78
N SER A 122 17.08 24.66 -6.02
CA SER A 122 16.60 25.45 -7.15
C SER A 122 15.19 25.99 -6.93
N GLN A 123 14.34 25.23 -6.24
CA GLN A 123 12.97 25.67 -5.92
C GLN A 123 12.88 26.44 -4.61
N LYS A 124 13.72 26.11 -3.61
CA LYS A 124 13.76 26.84 -2.33
C LYS A 124 14.38 28.24 -2.48
N PHE A 125 15.41 28.36 -3.31
CA PHE A 125 16.23 29.55 -3.46
C PHE A 125 16.47 29.88 -4.95
N PRO A 126 15.41 30.25 -5.70
CA PRO A 126 15.49 30.38 -7.16
C PRO A 126 16.49 31.44 -7.64
N GLU A 127 16.63 32.57 -6.94
CA GLU A 127 17.57 33.63 -7.32
C GLU A 127 19.03 33.23 -7.06
N THR A 128 19.29 32.53 -5.96
CA THR A 128 20.60 31.93 -5.66
C THR A 128 20.94 30.84 -6.69
N ALA A 129 19.95 30.06 -7.11
CA ALA A 129 20.13 29.01 -8.12
C ALA A 129 20.62 29.56 -9.46
N LYS A 130 20.03 30.67 -9.91
CA LYS A 130 20.37 31.33 -11.18
C LYS A 130 21.78 31.90 -11.17
N SER A 131 22.22 32.47 -10.05
CA SER A 131 23.48 33.20 -9.92
C SER A 131 24.68 32.31 -9.61
N MET A 132 24.50 31.29 -8.75
CA MET A 132 25.62 30.53 -8.21
C MET A 132 25.86 29.20 -8.92
N GLY A 133 24.82 28.60 -9.51
CA GLY A 133 24.86 27.21 -9.99
C GLY A 133 25.20 26.28 -8.84
N PHE A 134 24.19 25.70 -8.18
CA PHE A 134 24.36 24.85 -6.98
C PHE A 134 25.20 23.58 -7.22
N GLY A 135 26.52 23.74 -7.35
CA GLY A 135 27.54 22.71 -7.41
C GLY A 135 27.32 21.61 -8.46
N PRO A 136 28.24 20.63 -8.53
CA PRO A 136 27.94 19.38 -9.22
C PRO A 136 26.85 18.65 -8.42
N THR A 137 25.63 18.69 -8.92
CA THR A 137 24.55 17.85 -8.41
C THR A 137 24.69 16.42 -8.91
N ILE A 138 24.33 15.48 -8.05
CA ILE A 138 24.35 14.05 -8.33
C ILE A 138 22.92 13.65 -8.66
N ALA A 139 22.75 12.95 -9.77
CA ALA A 139 21.52 12.22 -10.03
C ALA A 139 21.61 10.92 -9.24
N ASP A 140 20.99 10.91 -8.06
CA ASP A 140 20.96 9.72 -7.22
C ASP A 140 19.82 8.81 -7.66
N HIS A 141 20.03 7.50 -7.55
CA HIS A 141 18.92 6.58 -7.73
C HIS A 141 18.09 6.53 -6.44
N ILE A 142 16.77 6.60 -6.56
CA ILE A 142 15.85 6.43 -5.41
C ILE A 142 16.02 5.01 -4.83
N LEU A 143 16.09 4.00 -5.70
CA LEU A 143 16.54 2.65 -5.35
C LEU A 143 17.97 2.41 -5.85
N PRO A 144 18.90 1.96 -5.00
CA PRO A 144 20.30 1.78 -5.39
C PRO A 144 20.47 0.76 -6.53
N PRO A 145 21.34 1.02 -7.52
CA PRO A 145 21.47 0.27 -8.77
C PRO A 145 22.04 -1.16 -8.60
N ASN A 146 22.69 -1.42 -7.47
CA ASN A 146 23.28 -2.69 -7.09
C ASN A 146 22.23 -3.78 -6.76
N GLU A 147 20.95 -3.42 -6.73
CA GLU A 147 19.84 -4.30 -6.37
C GLU A 147 19.08 -4.81 -7.61
N THR A 148 19.79 -5.47 -8.53
CA THR A 148 19.22 -5.96 -9.80
C THR A 148 18.01 -6.87 -9.62
N ALA A 149 17.98 -7.68 -8.55
CA ALA A 149 16.85 -8.53 -8.22
C ALA A 149 15.58 -7.72 -7.92
N MET A 150 15.70 -6.60 -7.19
CA MET A 150 14.57 -5.72 -6.93
C MET A 150 14.05 -5.10 -8.22
N PHE A 151 14.90 -4.57 -9.10
CA PHE A 151 14.42 -3.98 -10.35
C PHE A 151 13.59 -4.97 -11.19
N HIS A 152 14.02 -6.24 -11.26
CA HIS A 152 13.28 -7.29 -11.93
C HIS A 152 11.90 -7.55 -11.29
N GLU A 153 11.87 -7.67 -9.96
CA GLU A 153 10.64 -7.92 -9.20
C GLU A 153 9.66 -6.73 -9.23
N LEU A 154 10.19 -5.52 -9.19
CA LEU A 154 9.41 -4.29 -9.28
C LEU A 154 8.95 -4.01 -10.71
N LYS A 155 9.41 -4.78 -11.71
CA LYS A 155 9.21 -4.55 -13.14
C LYS A 155 9.65 -3.14 -13.56
N MET A 156 10.81 -2.74 -13.05
CA MET A 156 11.40 -1.43 -13.24
C MET A 156 12.69 -1.52 -14.04
N VAL A 157 12.92 -0.56 -14.92
CA VAL A 157 14.21 -0.42 -15.61
C VAL A 157 15.17 0.34 -14.71
N ARG A 158 16.36 -0.23 -14.48
CA ARG A 158 17.38 0.33 -13.56
C ARG A 158 17.70 1.79 -13.85
N ASP A 159 17.99 2.08 -15.13
CA ASP A 159 18.49 3.37 -15.60
C ASP A 159 17.35 4.28 -16.09
N ASP A 160 16.10 4.01 -15.69
CA ASP A 160 14.95 4.87 -16.00
C ASP A 160 15.03 6.15 -15.15
N PRO A 161 14.94 7.34 -15.77
CA PRO A 161 15.10 8.60 -15.06
C PRO A 161 14.02 8.88 -14.00
N GLN A 162 12.88 8.17 -14.03
CA GLN A 162 11.88 8.20 -12.96
C GLN A 162 12.38 7.56 -11.65
N ASN A 163 13.47 6.78 -11.69
CA ASN A 163 14.14 6.27 -10.50
C ASN A 163 15.24 7.22 -10.01
N GLY A 164 15.28 8.49 -10.43
CA GLY A 164 16.34 9.41 -10.03
C GLY A 164 15.89 10.82 -9.66
N LEU A 165 16.68 11.47 -8.79
CA LEU A 165 16.50 12.88 -8.42
C LEU A 165 17.84 13.63 -8.49
N PRO A 166 17.88 14.85 -9.06
CA PRO A 166 19.08 15.66 -9.07
C PRO A 166 19.22 16.38 -7.72
N LEU A 167 20.10 15.86 -6.87
CA LEU A 167 20.33 16.33 -5.50
C LEU A 167 21.72 16.98 -5.36
N LEU A 168 21.85 17.89 -4.41
CA LEU A 168 23.17 18.35 -3.98
C LEU A 168 23.91 17.18 -3.34
N ASP A 169 25.22 17.03 -3.58
CA ASP A 169 26.05 15.93 -3.03
C ASP A 169 25.87 15.71 -1.51
N HIS A 170 25.75 16.77 -0.71
CA HIS A 170 25.49 16.61 0.72
C HIS A 170 24.07 16.11 1.03
N ILE A 171 23.06 16.60 0.31
CA ILE A 171 21.67 16.11 0.44
C ILE A 171 21.59 14.65 0.02
N GLU A 172 22.26 14.28 -1.07
CA GLU A 172 22.35 12.91 -1.58
C GLU A 172 22.97 11.98 -0.53
N LYS A 173 24.11 12.35 0.06
CA LYS A 173 24.72 11.56 1.14
C LYS A 173 23.82 11.38 2.35
N LEU A 174 23.12 12.44 2.76
CA LEU A 174 22.20 12.38 3.90
C LEU A 174 20.95 11.56 3.58
N TYR A 175 20.43 11.66 2.35
CA TYR A 175 19.39 10.79 1.83
C TYR A 175 19.84 9.33 1.84
N GLY A 176 21.04 9.06 1.30
CA GLY A 176 21.76 7.78 1.29
C GLY A 176 21.85 7.15 2.69
N ARG A 177 22.16 7.95 3.71
CA ARG A 177 22.29 7.55 5.11
C ARG A 177 20.97 7.36 5.86
N GLY A 178 19.83 7.64 5.23
CA GLY A 178 18.52 7.53 5.90
C GLY A 178 18.23 8.68 6.88
N LEU A 179 18.85 9.84 6.69
CA LEU A 179 18.63 11.03 7.53
C LEU A 179 17.69 12.05 6.87
N ILE A 180 17.38 11.84 5.58
CA ILE A 180 16.39 12.60 4.82
C ILE A 180 15.44 11.61 4.17
N SER A 181 14.15 11.93 4.17
CA SER A 181 13.10 11.24 3.40
C SER A 181 12.40 12.22 2.47
N PHE A 182 11.83 11.71 1.37
CA PHE A 182 10.92 12.48 0.53
C PHE A 182 9.55 11.79 0.53
N MET A 183 8.51 12.54 0.89
CA MET A 183 7.14 12.04 0.97
C MET A 183 6.27 12.70 -0.10
N PRO A 184 5.44 11.95 -0.84
CA PRO A 184 4.49 12.54 -1.76
C PRO A 184 3.42 13.35 -1.00
N VAL A 185 3.09 14.54 -1.53
CA VAL A 185 2.05 15.43 -0.99
C VAL A 185 0.83 15.44 -1.90
N SER A 186 1.07 15.57 -3.20
CA SER A 186 0.03 15.56 -4.23
C SER A 186 0.60 15.09 -5.56
N SER A 187 -0.26 14.54 -6.41
CA SER A 187 0.06 14.21 -7.80
C SER A 187 -0.99 14.81 -8.73
N GLN A 188 -0.53 15.53 -9.76
CA GLN A 188 -1.38 16.18 -10.75
C GLN A 188 -0.80 15.94 -12.15
N GLY A 189 -1.31 14.91 -12.82
CA GLY A 189 -0.89 14.54 -14.17
C GLY A 189 0.58 14.13 -14.22
N PRO A 190 1.44 14.79 -15.03
CA PRO A 190 2.86 14.46 -15.10
C PRO A 190 3.68 15.02 -13.93
N ARG A 191 3.06 15.83 -13.05
CA ARG A 191 3.74 16.57 -11.98
C ARG A 191 3.39 15.99 -10.63
N MET A 192 4.39 15.91 -9.77
CA MET A 192 4.26 15.42 -8.40
C MET A 192 4.88 16.43 -7.45
N GLN A 193 4.23 16.65 -6.31
CA GLN A 193 4.77 17.44 -5.21
C GLN A 193 5.33 16.50 -4.16
N LEU A 194 6.60 16.69 -3.81
CA LEU A 194 7.28 16.00 -2.73
C LEU A 194 7.55 16.94 -1.58
N GLN A 195 7.50 16.43 -0.36
CA GLN A 195 7.94 17.09 0.86
C GLN A 195 9.26 16.48 1.31
N MET A 196 10.26 17.33 1.53
CA MET A 196 11.52 16.93 2.15
C MET A 196 11.36 16.88 3.67
N LEU A 197 11.70 15.75 4.27
CA LEU A 197 11.69 15.55 5.72
C LEU A 197 13.12 15.25 6.18
N VAL A 198 13.55 16.00 7.19
CA VAL A 198 14.90 15.96 7.74
C VAL A 198 14.84 15.43 9.16
N ALA A 199 15.63 14.38 9.46
CA ALA A 199 15.68 13.78 10.79
C ALA A 199 16.10 14.81 11.84
N GLN A 200 15.45 14.79 13.00
CA GLN A 200 15.64 15.75 14.09
C GLN A 200 17.10 15.86 14.51
N SER A 201 17.84 14.74 14.49
CA SER A 201 19.25 14.68 14.89
C SER A 201 20.19 15.54 14.04
N ILE A 202 19.79 15.93 12.82
CA ILE A 202 20.61 16.72 11.90
C ILE A 202 20.00 18.09 11.57
N GLN A 203 18.88 18.48 12.17
CA GLN A 203 18.22 19.75 11.81
C GLN A 203 19.05 20.98 12.15
N ASP A 204 19.89 20.91 13.18
CA ASP A 204 20.79 21.99 13.58
C ASP A 204 22.11 22.03 12.78
N GLU A 205 22.33 21.05 11.90
CA GLU A 205 23.51 21.03 11.03
C GLU A 205 23.32 21.96 9.83
N TYR A 206 24.44 22.47 9.31
CA TYR A 206 24.46 23.29 8.10
C TYR A 206 24.68 22.44 6.85
N LEU A 207 24.06 22.86 5.76
CA LEU A 207 24.27 22.27 4.46
C LEU A 207 25.73 22.47 4.02
N GLN A 208 26.47 21.38 3.88
CA GLN A 208 27.82 21.39 3.33
C GLN A 208 27.77 21.43 1.80
N CYS A 209 28.44 22.40 1.21
CA CYS A 209 28.76 22.36 -0.21
C CYS A 209 30.24 22.01 -0.33
N ASP A 210 30.55 20.84 -0.90
CA ASP A 210 31.94 20.40 -1.06
C ASP A 210 32.63 21.27 -2.13
N VAL A 211 33.26 22.35 -1.69
CA VAL A 211 34.03 23.28 -2.54
C VAL A 211 35.41 22.66 -2.83
N ARG A 212 35.47 21.44 -3.40
CA ARG A 212 36.76 20.77 -3.73
C ARG A 212 37.56 21.51 -4.79
N SER A 213 36.90 22.26 -5.64
CA SER A 213 37.52 23.36 -6.37
C SER A 213 37.55 24.54 -5.40
N LYS A 214 38.73 24.98 -4.96
CA LYS A 214 38.95 26.30 -4.31
C LYS A 214 37.87 27.28 -4.78
N PRO A 215 37.23 28.09 -3.90
CA PRO A 215 36.33 29.14 -4.37
C PRO A 215 37.03 29.84 -5.53
N PRO A 216 36.40 29.92 -6.72
CA PRO A 216 37.10 30.37 -7.91
C PRO A 216 37.84 31.66 -7.56
N SER A 217 39.07 31.84 -8.05
CA SER A 217 39.93 32.98 -7.69
C SER A 217 39.31 34.35 -8.04
N TRP A 218 38.18 34.38 -8.77
CA TRP A 218 37.33 35.55 -8.97
C TRP A 218 36.29 35.79 -7.86
N VAL A 219 36.32 35.04 -6.75
CA VAL A 219 35.69 35.40 -5.47
C VAL A 219 36.66 36.24 -4.61
N GLN A 220 37.76 36.72 -5.20
CA GLN A 220 38.39 37.97 -4.81
C GLN A 220 37.96 39.05 -5.81
N VAL A 221 36.73 39.56 -5.67
CA VAL A 221 36.31 40.76 -6.42
C VAL A 221 36.13 41.90 -5.42
N HIS A 222 37.07 42.84 -5.51
CA HIS A 222 36.90 44.28 -5.36
C HIS A 222 35.66 44.75 -4.59
N HIS A 223 35.86 44.99 -3.30
CA HIS A 223 35.47 46.15 -2.47
C HIS A 223 34.31 47.12 -2.79
N LEU A 224 33.45 46.96 -3.79
CA LEU A 224 32.39 47.96 -4.04
C LEU A 224 30.95 47.45 -4.17
N GLU A 225 30.68 46.15 -4.29
CA GLU A 225 29.32 45.64 -4.11
C GLU A 225 29.35 44.32 -3.34
N ALA A 226 29.32 44.43 -2.01
CA ALA A 226 29.22 43.30 -1.11
C ALA A 226 27.89 42.58 -1.34
N ILE A 227 27.91 41.43 -2.02
CA ILE A 227 26.89 40.41 -1.79
C ILE A 227 27.13 39.93 -0.35
N PRO A 228 26.21 40.14 0.60
CA PRO A 228 26.42 39.74 1.99
C PRO A 228 26.64 38.23 2.05
N TRP A 229 27.68 37.79 2.76
CA TRP A 229 28.02 36.37 3.00
C TRP A 229 26.84 35.51 3.49
N GLN A 230 25.74 36.12 3.92
CA GLN A 230 24.46 35.50 4.27
C GLN A 230 23.75 34.74 3.14
N THR A 231 24.22 34.82 1.88
CA THR A 231 23.59 34.12 0.74
C THR A 231 24.27 32.82 0.31
N TYR A 232 25.31 32.35 1.02
CA TYR A 232 25.91 31.06 0.72
C TYR A 232 25.06 29.89 1.24
N PRO A 233 24.91 28.80 0.47
CA PRO A 233 24.22 27.59 0.95
C PRO A 233 24.87 26.99 2.21
N SER A 234 26.15 27.28 2.47
CA SER A 234 26.86 26.95 3.72
C SER A 234 26.21 27.51 5.00
N CYS A 235 25.28 28.46 4.87
CA CYS A 235 24.53 29.06 5.97
C CYS A 235 23.09 28.53 6.07
N VAL A 236 22.68 27.59 5.21
CA VAL A 236 21.35 26.99 5.25
C VAL A 236 21.35 25.86 6.27
N MET A 237 20.63 26.03 7.37
CA MET A 237 20.37 24.94 8.33
C MET A 237 19.50 23.87 7.66
N LEU A 238 19.82 22.60 7.87
CA LEU A 238 19.04 21.49 7.33
C LEU A 238 17.60 21.50 7.85
N GLY A 239 17.38 21.93 9.09
CA GLY A 239 16.04 22.14 9.65
C GLY A 239 15.18 23.13 8.85
N ALA A 240 15.79 24.12 8.19
CA ALA A 240 15.06 25.06 7.32
C ALA A 240 14.54 24.42 6.01
N LEU A 241 15.01 23.21 5.69
CA LEU A 241 14.54 22.38 4.59
C LEU A 241 13.49 21.34 5.06
N HIS A 242 13.35 21.10 6.36
CA HIS A 242 12.33 20.20 6.90
C HIS A 242 10.92 20.72 6.55
N GLY A 243 10.08 19.85 6.00
CA GLY A 243 8.72 20.18 5.58
C GLY A 243 8.64 20.98 4.28
N PHE A 244 9.76 21.31 3.64
CA PHE A 244 9.75 22.06 2.38
C PHE A 244 9.18 21.20 1.24
N CYS A 245 8.18 21.75 0.56
CA CYS A 245 7.56 21.12 -0.60
C CYS A 245 8.17 21.63 -1.90
N PHE A 246 8.45 20.72 -2.82
CA PHE A 246 9.00 21.00 -4.15
C PHE A 246 8.35 20.09 -5.20
N TYR A 247 8.36 20.54 -6.45
CA TYR A 247 7.77 19.80 -7.56
C TYR A 247 8.82 18.99 -8.32
N VAL A 248 8.40 17.83 -8.80
CA VAL A 248 9.18 16.94 -9.65
C VAL A 248 8.30 16.45 -10.79
N ASN A 249 8.90 16.06 -11.91
CA ASN A 249 8.23 15.21 -12.87
C ASN A 249 8.07 13.82 -12.28
N LYS A 250 7.02 13.11 -12.72
CA LYS A 250 6.61 11.80 -12.18
C LYS A 250 7.81 10.88 -11.94
N ILE A 251 7.87 10.30 -10.75
CA ILE A 251 8.89 9.33 -10.33
C ILE A 251 8.22 8.02 -9.91
N PHE A 252 9.00 6.95 -9.74
CA PHE A 252 8.46 5.69 -9.26
C PHE A 252 8.10 5.77 -7.77
N LEU A 253 6.80 5.92 -7.47
CA LEU A 253 6.28 5.92 -6.09
C LEU A 253 6.65 4.65 -5.31
N ARG A 254 6.77 3.49 -5.98
CA ARG A 254 7.19 2.24 -5.33
C ARG A 254 8.64 2.30 -4.85
N SER A 255 9.56 2.83 -5.65
CA SER A 255 10.93 3.12 -5.21
C SER A 255 10.93 4.06 -4.01
N LEU A 256 10.13 5.11 -4.09
CA LEU A 256 10.07 6.13 -3.05
C LEU A 256 9.51 5.57 -1.74
N PHE A 257 8.47 4.73 -1.80
CA PHE A 257 7.88 4.04 -0.64
C PHE A 257 8.91 3.13 0.05
N LEU A 258 9.56 2.25 -0.72
CA LEU A 258 10.59 1.34 -0.18
C LEU A 258 11.72 2.13 0.48
N ARG A 259 12.11 3.23 -0.14
CA ARG A 259 13.16 4.11 0.36
C ARG A 259 12.73 4.83 1.64
N ALA A 260 11.53 5.39 1.68
CA ALA A 260 10.98 6.02 2.88
C ALA A 260 10.82 5.02 4.04
N ASN A 261 10.45 3.78 3.75
CA ASN A 261 10.31 2.73 4.77
C ASN A 261 11.68 2.36 5.34
N ALA A 262 12.69 2.21 4.47
CA ALA A 262 14.08 2.03 4.90
C ALA A 262 14.58 3.20 5.77
N VAL A 263 14.26 4.43 5.38
CA VAL A 263 14.62 5.64 6.13
C VAL A 263 13.93 5.67 7.50
N HIS A 264 12.64 5.35 7.60
CA HIS A 264 11.90 5.32 8.87
C HIS A 264 12.52 4.34 9.88
N LYS A 265 12.96 3.16 9.43
CA LYS A 265 13.63 2.20 10.34
C LYS A 265 14.99 2.68 10.85
N ILE A 266 15.66 3.57 10.11
CA ILE A 266 16.94 4.18 10.51
C ILE A 266 16.71 5.41 11.41
N SER A 267 15.72 6.23 11.06
CA SER A 267 15.36 7.48 11.74
C SER A 267 13.86 7.45 12.11
N PRO A 268 13.50 6.84 13.26
CA PRO A 268 12.10 6.63 13.65
C PRO A 268 11.28 7.91 13.88
N ASP A 269 11.95 9.05 14.01
CA ASP A 269 11.34 10.38 14.09
C ASP A 269 10.78 10.86 12.75
N LEU A 270 11.20 10.26 11.63
CA LEU A 270 10.60 10.50 10.33
C LEU A 270 9.32 9.67 10.18
N PRO A 271 8.30 10.14 9.44
CA PRO A 271 7.03 9.43 9.29
C PRO A 271 7.17 8.02 8.71
N ASP A 272 6.42 7.07 9.27
CA ASP A 272 6.26 5.74 8.67
C ASP A 272 5.42 5.88 7.40
N PRO A 273 5.95 5.61 6.20
CA PRO A 273 5.15 5.68 4.97
C PRO A 273 4.04 4.63 4.94
N SER A 274 4.15 3.56 5.74
CA SER A 274 3.09 2.57 5.91
C SER A 274 1.89 3.22 6.59
N ALA A 275 2.04 4.22 7.46
CA ALA A 275 0.88 4.88 8.09
C ALA A 275 0.07 5.76 7.12
N THR A 276 0.62 6.10 5.95
CA THR A 276 -0.05 6.91 4.93
C THR A 276 0.14 6.31 3.53
N PRO A 277 -0.33 5.08 3.28
CA PRO A 277 -0.17 4.38 2.01
C PRO A 277 -0.82 5.13 0.84
N GLU A 278 -1.88 5.88 1.12
CA GLU A 278 -2.69 6.61 0.15
C GLU A 278 -1.88 7.68 -0.59
N LYS A 279 -0.80 8.17 0.02
CA LYS A 279 0.09 9.13 -0.61
C LYS A 279 0.93 8.49 -1.73
N PHE A 280 1.05 7.16 -1.74
CA PHE A 280 1.80 6.38 -2.73
C PHE A 280 0.90 5.65 -3.76
N GLU A 281 -0.40 5.99 -3.80
CA GLU A 281 -1.47 5.19 -4.45
C GLU A 281 -1.45 5.06 -5.98
N GLU A 282 -0.60 5.76 -6.73
CA GLU A 282 -0.51 5.54 -8.20
C GLU A 282 0.09 4.19 -8.59
N CYS A 283 0.31 3.29 -7.64
CA CYS A 283 0.77 1.94 -7.87
C CYS A 283 -0.39 0.98 -7.56
N PRO A 284 -1.19 0.55 -8.56
CA PRO A 284 -2.36 -0.33 -8.35
C PRO A 284 -2.02 -1.64 -7.61
N SER A 285 -0.79 -2.15 -7.80
CA SER A 285 -0.28 -3.31 -7.05
C SER A 285 0.00 -2.99 -5.59
N LEU A 286 0.42 -1.77 -5.26
CA LEU A 286 0.58 -1.28 -3.89
C LEU A 286 -0.78 -0.95 -3.27
N LYS A 287 -1.73 -0.39 -4.02
CA LYS A 287 -3.10 -0.08 -3.56
C LYS A 287 -3.86 -1.33 -3.12
N ALA A 288 -3.82 -2.40 -3.91
CA ALA A 288 -4.44 -3.68 -3.55
C ALA A 288 -3.74 -4.36 -2.35
N LYS A 289 -2.42 -4.19 -2.21
CA LYS A 289 -1.62 -4.77 -1.13
C LYS A 289 -1.69 -3.99 0.18
N LEU A 290 -1.70 -2.66 0.13
CA LEU A 290 -1.79 -1.76 1.28
C LEU A 290 -3.22 -1.61 1.78
N GLY A 291 -4.22 -1.48 0.89
CA GLY A 291 -5.63 -1.40 1.30
C GLY A 291 -6.10 -2.62 2.10
N ALA A 292 -5.56 -3.81 1.81
CA ALA A 292 -5.86 -5.02 2.57
C ALA A 292 -5.06 -5.16 3.88
N PHE A 293 -3.90 -4.51 4.01
CA PHE A 293 -3.12 -4.45 5.26
C PHE A 293 -3.83 -3.60 6.32
N PHE A 294 -4.48 -2.48 5.92
CA PHE A 294 -5.26 -1.67 6.85
C PHE A 294 -6.60 -2.35 7.21
N ALA A 295 -7.25 -3.01 6.26
CA ALA A 295 -8.49 -3.76 6.53
C ALA A 295 -8.27 -4.92 7.53
N SER A 296 -7.12 -5.61 7.49
CA SER A 296 -6.81 -6.70 8.43
C SER A 296 -6.40 -6.22 9.83
N GLN A 297 -5.95 -4.98 9.97
CA GLN A 297 -5.68 -4.35 11.27
C GLN A 297 -6.97 -3.93 11.98
N GLU A 298 -7.99 -3.47 11.24
CA GLU A 298 -9.29 -3.07 11.81
C GLU A 298 -10.16 -4.28 12.22
N GLU A 299 -10.14 -5.38 11.46
CA GLU A 299 -10.89 -6.60 11.82
C GLU A 299 -10.29 -7.33 13.06
N GLY A 300 -8.98 -7.18 13.31
CA GLY A 300 -8.32 -7.75 14.50
C GLY A 300 -8.57 -6.99 15.81
N ALA A 301 -8.99 -5.73 15.74
CA ALA A 301 -9.18 -4.86 16.91
C ALA A 301 -10.60 -4.91 17.50
N GLN A 302 -11.58 -5.49 16.81
CA GLN A 302 -12.99 -5.48 17.23
C GLN A 302 -13.47 -6.76 17.95
N SER A 303 -12.60 -7.73 18.25
CA SER A 303 -12.99 -9.02 18.81
C SER A 303 -12.35 -9.38 20.17
N ILE A 304 -11.89 -8.39 20.93
CA ILE A 304 -11.52 -8.64 22.34
C ILE A 304 -12.71 -8.20 23.19
N ASP A 305 -13.60 -9.15 23.47
CA ASP A 305 -14.59 -8.97 24.54
C ASP A 305 -13.83 -8.62 25.83
N PRO A 306 -14.26 -7.58 26.58
CA PRO A 306 -13.61 -7.23 27.83
C PRO A 306 -13.67 -8.43 28.79
N PRO A 307 -12.57 -8.73 29.51
CA PRO A 307 -12.54 -9.84 30.44
C PRO A 307 -13.61 -9.65 31.52
N ASP A 308 -14.43 -10.68 31.67
CA ASP A 308 -15.54 -10.78 32.61
C ASP A 308 -15.04 -10.59 34.06
N PRO A 309 -15.47 -9.54 34.80
CA PRO A 309 -14.85 -9.16 36.07
C PRO A 309 -15.21 -10.04 37.29
N GLU A 310 -15.91 -11.17 37.12
CA GLU A 310 -16.47 -11.93 38.25
C GLU A 310 -15.71 -13.21 38.67
N ARG A 311 -14.45 -13.39 38.28
CA ARG A 311 -13.73 -14.66 38.55
C ARG A 311 -12.48 -14.59 39.41
N ASP A 312 -12.47 -13.75 40.46
CA ASP A 312 -11.40 -13.81 41.48
C ASP A 312 -11.92 -13.45 42.90
N SER A 313 -12.89 -14.21 43.42
CA SER A 313 -13.33 -14.07 44.82
C SER A 313 -13.53 -15.41 45.54
N SER A 314 -12.66 -16.38 45.31
CA SER A 314 -12.68 -17.63 46.08
C SER A 314 -11.31 -18.28 46.15
N ASN A 315 -10.42 -17.70 46.96
CA ASN A 315 -9.42 -18.45 47.75
C ASN A 315 -8.70 -17.52 48.72
N ALA A 316 -9.36 -17.24 49.84
CA ALA A 316 -8.70 -16.88 51.09
C ALA A 316 -9.41 -17.63 52.22
N SER A 317 -8.80 -18.72 52.65
CA SER A 317 -9.08 -19.45 53.90
C SER A 317 -7.75 -19.91 54.45
#